data_AF-A0AAI8BBH6-F1
#
_entry.id   AF-A0AAI8BBH6-F1
#
_cell.length_a   1.000
_cell.length_b   1.000
_cell.length_c   1.000
_cell.angle_alpha   90.00
_cell.angle_beta   90.00
_cell.angle_gamma   90.00
#
_symmetry.space_group_name_H-M   'P 1'
#
loop_
_entity.id
_entity.type
_entity.pdbx_description
1 polymer ?
#
loop_
_entity_poly.entity_id
_entity_poly.type
_entity_poly.pdbx_seq_one_letter_code
_entity_poly.pdbx_strand_id
1 'polypeptide(L)'
;MIGKLSTHPGVTGAMHQELHGATDTTRPSATRRAADPGLATLVERVRGETGVVPAHLIELQRVAREHDCLIGIRPVDRFATDLIESGHPTKDFHIKGKSANWGPQAAFICVDQRFSKLEDKPERIGKFDRQVQSCIAEGHAKRVPLMLSKARFDKLLDEGVIDEVKRDGNGMSMTFEAKAPSGAVYAFEATHVHVAGEDTYAIAHRGEPIEVLAPPRDGAKPLTADYDLFLIGPRFDDLGPQDNLPVPDVSHDVFKARLDGYKNGVPDALRSPYEQPAEFYRKADAEIGNVSSRMRDMIPAINAALVGDGEAVVHHSPDSASAVADPGANYPATFALPQKIGRFDEICIIHDKRELAELIGSAKQAGYHVPLNPLWEKEVTSVRRESFLVAREQLSANLW
;
A
#
# COMPACT_ATOMS: atom_id res chain seq x y z
N MET A 1 66.15 -2.93 36.31
CA MET A 1 67.43 -3.62 36.03
C MET A 1 67.21 -4.50 34.81
N ILE A 2 67.47 -4.00 33.61
CA ILE A 2 68.72 -4.13 32.81
C ILE A 2 69.00 -5.57 32.36
N GLY A 3 69.04 -5.78 31.04
CA GLY A 3 69.65 -6.93 30.33
C GLY A 3 68.83 -7.38 29.10
N LYS A 4 68.75 -6.64 27.98
CA LYS A 4 69.65 -6.55 26.80
C LYS A 4 69.90 -7.85 26.01
N LEU A 5 69.46 -7.85 24.74
CA LEU A 5 70.15 -8.33 23.51
C LEU A 5 69.39 -7.72 22.30
N SER A 6 69.93 -6.70 21.61
CA SER A 6 70.74 -6.75 20.35
C SER A 6 69.99 -7.44 19.19
N THR A 7 69.87 -6.93 17.95
CA THR A 7 70.56 -5.87 17.18
C THR A 7 69.79 -5.57 15.87
N HIS A 8 69.84 -4.30 15.46
CA HIS A 8 69.43 -3.58 14.22
C HIS A 8 69.82 -4.20 12.83
N PRO A 9 69.58 -3.54 11.67
CA PRO A 9 68.47 -2.67 11.19
C PRO A 9 68.07 -2.88 9.69
N GLY A 10 66.92 -2.30 9.30
CA GLY A 10 66.79 -1.44 8.11
C GLY A 10 66.57 -2.07 6.72
N VAL A 11 65.49 -1.65 6.05
CA VAL A 11 65.49 -0.78 4.85
C VAL A 11 64.16 -0.91 4.10
N THR A 12 63.54 0.24 3.90
CA THR A 12 62.41 0.56 3.02
C THR A 12 62.81 0.51 1.54
N GLY A 13 61.93 0.04 0.65
CA GLY A 13 62.11 0.25 -0.80
C GLY A 13 61.19 -0.61 -1.67
N ALA A 14 60.49 0.06 -2.57
CA ALA A 14 59.45 -0.46 -3.45
C ALA A 14 59.95 -1.38 -4.59
N MET A 15 59.07 -2.25 -5.10
CA MET A 15 58.75 -2.51 -6.54
C MET A 15 58.32 -3.97 -6.80
N HIS A 16 57.12 -4.15 -7.35
CA HIS A 16 56.73 -5.03 -8.49
C HIS A 16 55.18 -5.15 -8.54
N GLN A 17 54.51 -4.45 -9.47
CA GLN A 17 54.01 -4.95 -10.77
C GLN A 17 53.01 -6.11 -10.65
N GLU A 18 51.71 -5.81 -10.73
CA GLU A 18 50.85 -5.77 -11.93
C GLU A 18 50.39 -7.17 -12.40
N LEU A 19 49.07 -7.39 -12.38
CA LEU A 19 48.34 -8.07 -13.46
C LEU A 19 46.84 -7.70 -13.39
N HIS A 20 46.35 -7.28 -14.55
CA HIS A 20 45.05 -6.72 -14.87
C HIS A 20 43.86 -7.68 -14.73
N GLY A 21 42.68 -7.12 -14.45
CA GLY A 21 41.37 -7.76 -14.64
C GLY A 21 40.25 -6.74 -14.45
N ALA A 22 39.60 -6.34 -15.54
CA ALA A 22 38.68 -5.22 -15.68
C ALA A 22 37.51 -5.17 -14.66
N THR A 23 37.36 -4.03 -14.00
CA THR A 23 36.10 -3.58 -13.40
C THR A 23 35.30 -2.82 -14.45
N ASP A 24 34.35 -3.49 -15.10
CA ASP A 24 33.34 -2.84 -15.93
C ASP A 24 32.22 -2.33 -15.02
N THR A 25 32.43 -1.16 -14.44
CA THR A 25 31.38 -0.41 -13.72
C THR A 25 30.80 0.65 -14.65
N THR A 26 30.02 0.23 -15.65
CA THR A 26 29.06 1.14 -16.29
C THR A 26 27.78 1.18 -15.47
N ARG A 27 27.71 2.12 -14.51
CA ARG A 27 26.42 2.64 -14.05
C ARG A 27 25.71 3.23 -15.27
N PRO A 28 24.45 2.86 -15.57
CA PRO A 28 23.67 3.62 -16.53
C PRO A 28 23.50 5.04 -15.97
N SER A 29 24.03 6.01 -16.70
CA SER A 29 23.77 7.42 -16.44
C SER A 29 22.26 7.65 -16.45
N ALA A 30 21.76 8.48 -15.54
CA ALA A 30 20.38 8.92 -15.50
C ALA A 30 20.08 9.83 -16.71
N THR A 31 20.00 9.24 -17.90
CA THR A 31 19.23 9.81 -19.01
C THR A 31 17.82 9.99 -18.49
N ARG A 32 17.32 11.24 -18.47
CA ARG A 32 15.88 11.52 -18.42
C ARG A 32 15.25 10.74 -19.58
N ARG A 33 14.74 9.54 -19.29
CA ARG A 33 14.09 8.68 -20.27
C ARG A 33 12.78 9.34 -20.61
N ALA A 34 12.64 9.76 -21.87
CA ALA A 34 11.43 10.38 -22.39
C ALA A 34 10.20 9.53 -22.02
N ALA A 35 9.13 10.20 -21.57
CA ALA A 35 7.86 9.55 -21.31
C ALA A 35 7.39 8.84 -22.59
N ASP A 36 7.01 7.56 -22.46
CA ASP A 36 6.34 6.84 -23.54
C ASP A 36 4.99 7.52 -23.80
N PRO A 37 4.77 8.14 -24.97
CA PRO A 37 3.54 8.88 -25.26
C PRO A 37 2.27 8.04 -25.08
N GLY A 38 2.37 6.72 -25.26
CA GLY A 38 1.28 5.78 -25.02
C GLY A 38 0.90 5.69 -23.54
N LEU A 39 1.89 5.58 -22.65
CA LEU A 39 1.66 5.50 -21.20
C LEU A 39 1.11 6.80 -20.63
N ALA A 40 1.56 7.96 -21.09
CA ALA A 40 1.01 9.24 -20.65
C ALA A 40 -0.50 9.34 -20.97
N THR A 41 -0.90 8.87 -22.16
CA THR A 41 -2.31 8.83 -22.57
C THR A 41 -3.13 7.85 -21.72
N LEU A 42 -2.53 6.74 -21.27
CA LEU A 42 -3.17 5.80 -20.36
C LEU A 42 -3.36 6.39 -18.96
N VAL A 43 -2.33 7.06 -18.43
CA VAL A 43 -2.40 7.75 -17.15
C VAL A 43 -3.50 8.81 -17.14
N GLU A 44 -3.59 9.63 -18.19
CA GLU A 44 -4.66 10.63 -18.31
C GLU A 44 -6.06 10.02 -18.33
N ARG A 45 -6.22 8.80 -18.84
CA ARG A 45 -7.52 8.08 -18.83
C ARG A 45 -7.93 7.62 -17.44
N VAL A 46 -6.98 7.30 -16.55
CA VAL A 46 -7.27 6.70 -15.23
C VAL A 46 -7.11 7.67 -14.05
N ARG A 47 -6.51 8.84 -14.27
CA ARG A 47 -6.12 9.79 -13.22
C ARG A 47 -7.28 10.23 -12.31
N GLY A 48 -8.51 10.26 -12.82
CA GLY A 48 -9.70 10.69 -12.08
C GLY A 48 -10.22 9.65 -11.08
N GLU A 49 -9.76 8.40 -11.17
CA GLU A 49 -10.36 7.25 -10.47
C GLU A 49 -9.36 6.47 -9.61
N THR A 50 -8.07 6.52 -9.96
CA THR A 50 -7.02 5.70 -9.35
C THR A 50 -6.64 6.11 -7.91
N GLY A 51 -6.55 7.42 -7.63
CA GLY A 51 -5.95 7.95 -6.40
C GLY A 51 -4.43 7.76 -6.27
N VAL A 52 -3.80 6.96 -7.14
CA VAL A 52 -2.34 6.85 -7.26
C VAL A 52 -1.78 8.09 -7.97
N VAL A 53 -0.65 8.60 -7.49
CA VAL A 53 0.08 9.72 -8.12
C VAL A 53 0.38 9.39 -9.60
N PRO A 54 0.01 10.27 -10.56
CA PRO A 54 0.19 10.01 -11.99
C PRO A 54 1.60 9.59 -12.41
N ALA A 55 2.63 10.23 -11.84
CA ALA A 55 4.02 9.86 -12.11
C ALA A 55 4.35 8.44 -11.63
N HIS A 56 3.77 8.01 -10.50
CA HIS A 56 3.99 6.67 -9.95
C HIS A 56 3.36 5.60 -10.84
N LEU A 57 2.25 5.87 -11.54
CA LEU A 57 1.64 4.89 -12.45
C LEU A 57 2.56 4.48 -13.60
N ILE A 58 3.32 5.43 -14.13
CA ILE A 58 4.29 5.17 -15.21
C ILE A 58 5.40 4.26 -14.70
N GLU A 59 5.95 4.57 -13.52
CA GLU A 59 7.02 3.75 -12.92
C GLU A 59 6.50 2.38 -12.48
N LEU A 60 5.27 2.30 -11.95
CA LEU A 60 4.62 1.03 -11.59
C LEU A 60 4.46 0.11 -12.80
N GLN A 61 4.04 0.67 -13.95
CA GLN A 61 3.93 -0.07 -15.20
C GLN A 61 5.30 -0.57 -15.68
N ARG A 62 6.35 0.24 -15.51
CA ARG A 62 7.72 -0.19 -15.85
C ARG A 62 8.19 -1.34 -14.96
N VAL A 63 7.91 -1.29 -13.66
CA VAL A 63 8.20 -2.39 -12.74
C VAL A 63 7.43 -3.65 -13.16
N ALA A 64 6.13 -3.53 -13.44
CA ALA A 64 5.32 -4.64 -13.93
C ALA A 64 5.94 -5.29 -15.19
N ARG A 65 6.38 -4.48 -16.15
CA ARG A 65 7.05 -4.95 -17.37
C ARG A 65 8.43 -5.56 -17.12
N GLU A 66 9.25 -4.94 -16.28
CA GLU A 66 10.61 -5.40 -15.96
C GLU A 66 10.61 -6.74 -15.23
N HIS A 67 9.68 -6.92 -14.30
CA HIS A 67 9.52 -8.15 -13.54
C HIS A 67 8.53 -9.15 -14.17
N ASP A 68 8.02 -8.84 -15.36
CA ASP A 68 7.00 -9.61 -16.10
C ASP A 68 5.87 -10.12 -15.18
N CYS A 69 5.24 -9.20 -14.44
CA CYS A 69 4.20 -9.51 -13.47
C CYS A 69 3.06 -8.48 -13.51
N LEU A 70 1.84 -8.93 -13.17
CA LEU A 70 0.71 -8.05 -12.92
C LEU A 70 0.87 -7.43 -11.53
N ILE A 71 0.71 -6.12 -11.42
CA ILE A 71 0.70 -5.43 -10.12
C ILE A 71 -0.62 -4.69 -9.99
N GLY A 72 -1.42 -5.07 -8.98
CA GLY A 72 -2.66 -4.37 -8.66
C GLY A 72 -2.49 -3.53 -7.40
N ILE A 73 -3.15 -2.38 -7.34
CA ILE A 73 -3.29 -1.49 -6.18
C ILE A 73 -4.80 -1.31 -5.90
N ARG A 74 -5.18 -1.45 -4.64
CA ARG A 74 -6.56 -1.22 -4.15
C ARG A 74 -6.94 0.25 -4.27
N PRO A 75 -8.23 0.61 -4.12
CA PRO A 75 -8.65 2.01 -4.21
C PRO A 75 -7.85 2.90 -3.25
N VAL A 76 -7.17 3.90 -3.80
CA VAL A 76 -6.48 4.93 -3.01
C VAL A 76 -7.40 6.13 -2.89
N ASP A 77 -7.46 6.72 -1.70
CA ASP A 77 -8.23 7.93 -1.48
C ASP A 77 -7.67 9.07 -2.33
N ARG A 78 -8.49 9.68 -3.20
CA ARG A 78 -8.05 10.76 -4.10
C ARG A 78 -7.46 11.97 -3.37
N PHE A 79 -7.84 12.16 -2.11
CA PHE A 79 -7.32 13.24 -1.27
C PHE A 79 -5.93 12.92 -0.71
N ALA A 80 -5.47 11.67 -0.79
CA ALA A 80 -4.12 11.28 -0.41
C ALA A 80 -3.12 11.58 -1.53
N THR A 81 -3.56 11.64 -2.80
CA THR A 81 -2.66 11.78 -3.96
C THR A 81 -1.71 12.98 -3.84
N ASP A 82 -2.22 14.17 -3.53
CA ASP A 82 -1.39 15.37 -3.37
C ASP A 82 -0.58 15.39 -2.07
N LEU A 83 -1.06 14.71 -1.02
CA LEU A 83 -0.28 14.54 0.20
C LEU A 83 0.94 13.65 -0.08
N ILE A 84 0.75 12.54 -0.79
CA ILE A 84 1.83 11.65 -1.21
C ILE A 84 2.79 12.38 -2.15
N GLU A 85 2.28 13.09 -3.15
CA GLU A 85 3.09 13.87 -4.10
C GLU A 85 3.90 14.97 -3.41
N SER A 86 3.37 15.57 -2.34
CA SER A 86 4.07 16.55 -1.52
C SER A 86 4.96 15.94 -0.43
N GLY A 87 5.18 14.62 -0.44
CA GLY A 87 6.11 13.93 0.43
C GLY A 87 5.62 13.69 1.85
N HIS A 88 4.30 13.53 2.06
CA HIS A 88 3.78 13.02 3.32
C HIS A 88 4.14 11.54 3.48
N PRO A 89 4.53 11.10 4.69
CA PRO A 89 4.68 9.69 4.99
C PRO A 89 3.33 8.98 4.91
N THR A 90 3.33 7.72 4.48
CA THR A 90 2.10 6.91 4.47
C THR A 90 2.09 5.92 5.63
N LYS A 91 0.89 5.48 6.03
CA LYS A 91 0.71 4.58 7.17
C LYS A 91 1.39 3.22 6.91
N ASP A 92 2.16 2.74 7.88
CA ASP A 92 2.73 1.39 7.83
C ASP A 92 1.72 0.34 8.33
N PHE A 93 2.19 -0.90 8.44
CA PHE A 93 1.37 -2.00 8.92
C PHE A 93 0.87 -1.81 10.35
N HIS A 94 1.59 -1.12 11.24
CA HIS A 94 1.22 -0.98 12.65
C HIS A 94 0.16 0.10 12.88
N ILE A 95 0.03 1.04 11.95
CA ILE A 95 -0.99 2.10 12.01
C ILE A 95 -2.34 1.56 11.51
N LYS A 96 -3.19 1.14 12.45
CA LYS A 96 -4.52 0.57 12.15
C LYS A 96 -5.66 1.60 12.08
N GLY A 97 -5.39 2.86 12.44
CA GLY A 97 -6.37 3.96 12.37
C GLY A 97 -6.91 4.14 10.94
N LYS A 98 -8.17 4.54 10.82
CA LYS A 98 -8.77 4.84 9.51
C LYS A 98 -8.50 6.29 9.13
N SER A 99 -8.23 6.50 7.84
CA SER A 99 -8.14 7.84 7.28
C SER A 99 -9.52 8.51 7.24
N ALA A 100 -9.53 9.84 7.24
CA ALA A 100 -10.72 10.61 6.92
C ALA A 100 -10.90 10.75 5.41
N ASN A 101 -12.15 10.89 4.96
CA ASN A 101 -12.53 11.17 3.58
C ASN A 101 -13.41 12.44 3.47
N TRP A 102 -13.43 13.26 4.51
CA TRP A 102 -14.27 14.44 4.64
C TRP A 102 -13.59 15.50 5.51
N GLY A 103 -14.05 16.75 5.40
CA GLY A 103 -13.57 17.86 6.21
C GLY A 103 -12.11 18.26 5.98
N PRO A 104 -11.58 19.17 6.82
CA PRO A 104 -10.20 19.65 6.69
C PRO A 104 -9.17 18.52 6.89
N GLN A 105 -9.54 17.48 7.64
CA GLN A 105 -8.70 16.34 7.94
C GLN A 105 -8.66 15.27 6.83
N ALA A 106 -9.34 15.47 5.71
CA ALA A 106 -9.42 14.48 4.63
C ALA A 106 -8.02 13.93 4.25
N ALA A 107 -7.95 12.62 4.06
CA ALA A 107 -6.77 11.78 3.83
C ALA A 107 -5.73 11.66 4.98
N PHE A 108 -5.92 12.34 6.11
CA PHE A 108 -5.08 12.12 7.29
C PHE A 108 -5.66 11.03 8.21
N ILE A 109 -4.81 10.48 9.08
CA ILE A 109 -5.21 9.54 10.12
C ILE A 109 -5.48 10.30 11.43
N CYS A 110 -6.74 10.53 11.75
CA CYS A 110 -7.14 11.29 12.95
C CYS A 110 -6.87 10.51 14.23
N VAL A 111 -6.49 11.20 15.30
CA VAL A 111 -6.36 10.57 16.64
C VAL A 111 -7.74 10.15 17.16
N ASP A 112 -8.74 11.01 16.97
CA ASP A 112 -10.13 10.73 17.26
C ASP A 112 -10.84 10.21 16.00
N GLN A 113 -11.26 8.94 16.04
CA GLN A 113 -11.79 8.26 14.87
C GLN A 113 -13.21 8.72 14.50
N ARG A 114 -13.86 9.58 15.29
CA ARG A 114 -15.09 10.29 14.89
C ARG A 114 -14.86 11.27 13.73
N PHE A 115 -13.61 11.71 13.52
CA PHE A 115 -13.25 12.55 12.37
C PHE A 115 -12.75 11.75 11.16
N SER A 116 -12.73 10.41 11.25
CA SER A 116 -12.35 9.53 10.15
C SER A 116 -13.54 9.19 9.24
N LYS A 117 -13.33 8.32 8.24
CA LYS A 117 -14.42 7.71 7.44
C LYS A 117 -15.36 6.79 8.21
N LEU A 118 -15.13 6.59 9.51
CA LEU A 118 -15.97 5.81 10.41
C LEU A 118 -17.02 6.65 11.14
N GLU A 119 -17.15 7.94 10.83
CA GLU A 119 -18.13 8.81 11.49
C GLU A 119 -19.57 8.26 11.42
N ASP A 120 -19.95 7.61 10.32
CA ASP A 120 -21.25 6.95 10.14
C ASP A 120 -21.35 5.54 10.77
N LYS A 121 -20.29 5.07 11.43
CA LYS A 121 -20.14 3.73 12.03
C LYS A 121 -19.72 3.82 13.49
N PRO A 122 -20.54 4.43 14.37
CA PRO A 122 -20.19 4.72 15.75
C PRO A 122 -19.81 3.48 16.56
N GLU A 123 -20.36 2.30 16.23
CA GLU A 123 -20.03 1.03 16.86
C GLU A 123 -18.58 0.58 16.64
N ARG A 124 -17.92 1.08 15.58
CA ARG A 124 -16.52 0.76 15.26
C ARG A 124 -15.54 1.75 15.87
N ILE A 125 -15.97 2.99 16.13
CA ILE A 125 -15.09 4.09 16.56
C ILE A 125 -14.27 3.69 17.79
N GLY A 126 -14.91 3.19 18.85
CA GLY A 126 -14.20 2.81 20.08
C GLY A 126 -13.15 1.70 19.88
N LYS A 127 -13.31 0.82 18.89
CA LYS A 127 -12.28 -0.17 18.53
C LYS A 127 -11.07 0.52 17.91
N PHE A 128 -11.29 1.41 16.94
CA PHE A 128 -10.20 2.08 16.23
C PHE A 128 -9.51 3.14 17.08
N ASP A 129 -10.22 3.82 17.98
CA ASP A 129 -9.60 4.72 18.97
C ASP A 129 -8.61 3.96 19.84
N ARG A 130 -8.99 2.77 20.34
CA ARG A 130 -8.06 1.92 21.12
C ARG A 130 -6.84 1.50 20.30
N GLN A 131 -7.02 1.17 19.03
CA GLN A 131 -5.90 0.83 18.15
C GLN A 131 -4.97 2.02 17.92
N VAL A 132 -5.52 3.22 17.75
CA VAL A 132 -4.75 4.46 17.65
C VAL A 132 -4.00 4.74 18.95
N GLN A 133 -4.63 4.59 20.12
CA GLN A 133 -3.92 4.77 21.39
C GLN A 133 -2.83 3.72 21.58
N SER A 134 -3.04 2.46 21.17
CA SER A 134 -2.02 1.40 21.20
C SER A 134 -0.82 1.77 20.35
N CYS A 135 -1.03 2.18 19.08
CA CYS A 135 0.08 2.51 18.19
C CYS A 135 0.90 3.72 18.68
N ILE A 136 0.26 4.68 19.35
CA ILE A 136 0.96 5.80 20.00
C ILE A 136 1.76 5.29 21.21
N ALA A 137 1.14 4.46 22.07
CA ALA A 137 1.78 3.94 23.28
C ALA A 137 2.97 3.02 22.98
N GLU A 138 2.88 2.27 21.88
CA GLU A 138 3.93 1.36 21.37
C GLU A 138 5.02 2.13 20.60
N GLY A 139 4.86 3.43 20.37
CA GLY A 139 5.85 4.27 19.71
C GLY A 139 5.87 4.19 18.19
N HIS A 140 4.82 3.65 17.57
CA HIS A 140 4.68 3.61 16.10
C HIS A 140 4.25 4.96 15.50
N ALA A 141 3.61 5.83 16.29
CA ALA A 141 3.24 7.18 15.87
C ALA A 141 3.20 8.17 17.04
N LYS A 142 3.18 9.46 16.71
CA LYS A 142 2.84 10.54 17.64
C LYS A 142 1.63 11.32 17.17
N ARG A 143 0.94 11.97 18.10
CA ARG A 143 -0.11 12.95 17.80
C ARG A 143 0.52 14.30 17.46
N VAL A 144 -0.01 14.96 16.44
CA VAL A 144 0.33 16.35 16.10
C VAL A 144 -0.95 17.12 15.74
N PRO A 145 -1.02 18.43 16.02
CA PRO A 145 -2.11 19.26 15.52
C PRO A 145 -2.14 19.26 13.98
N LEU A 146 -3.34 19.27 13.41
CA LEU A 146 -3.55 19.39 11.98
C LEU A 146 -3.23 20.80 11.53
N MET A 147 -2.21 20.90 10.68
CA MET A 147 -1.81 22.12 9.98
C MET A 147 -2.00 21.90 8.49
N LEU A 148 -2.78 22.74 7.83
CA LEU A 148 -2.98 22.70 6.39
C LEU A 148 -2.17 23.80 5.71
N SER A 149 -1.44 23.47 4.64
CA SER A 149 -0.89 24.50 3.76
C SER A 149 -2.02 25.26 3.08
N LYS A 150 -1.76 26.50 2.65
CA LYS A 150 -2.72 27.25 1.86
C LYS A 150 -3.20 26.48 0.62
N ALA A 151 -2.28 25.84 -0.11
CA ALA A 151 -2.62 25.06 -1.31
C ALA A 151 -3.58 23.90 -1.01
N ARG A 152 -3.37 23.18 0.12
CA ARG A 152 -4.27 22.11 0.53
C ARG A 152 -5.64 22.65 0.95
N PHE A 153 -5.66 23.75 1.70
CA PHE A 153 -6.91 24.39 2.13
C PHE A 153 -7.74 24.84 0.92
N ASP A 154 -7.13 25.54 -0.04
CA ASP A 154 -7.80 25.97 -1.28
C ASP A 154 -8.32 24.77 -2.08
N LYS A 155 -7.53 23.69 -2.20
CA LYS A 155 -7.95 22.46 -2.90
C LYS A 155 -9.19 21.83 -2.27
N LEU A 156 -9.23 21.73 -0.94
CA LEU A 156 -10.38 21.16 -0.23
C LEU A 156 -11.64 22.00 -0.44
N LEU A 157 -11.50 23.33 -0.55
CA LEU A 157 -12.60 24.24 -0.86
C LEU A 157 -13.07 24.09 -2.30
N ASP A 158 -12.15 24.07 -3.26
CA ASP A 158 -12.45 23.91 -4.70
C ASP A 158 -13.14 22.57 -5.00
N GLU A 159 -12.77 21.50 -4.29
CA GLU A 159 -13.39 20.18 -4.42
C GLU A 159 -14.68 20.00 -3.59
N GLY A 160 -15.10 21.03 -2.84
CA GLY A 160 -16.32 21.00 -2.02
C GLY A 160 -16.24 20.04 -0.83
N VAL A 161 -15.04 19.76 -0.32
CA VAL A 161 -14.82 18.96 0.90
C VAL A 161 -15.04 19.79 2.15
N ILE A 162 -14.74 21.09 2.04
CA ILE A 162 -15.05 22.11 3.03
C ILE A 162 -15.89 23.20 2.35
N ASP A 163 -16.82 23.77 3.10
CA ASP A 163 -17.83 24.72 2.64
C ASP A 163 -17.42 26.18 2.95
N GLU A 164 -18.25 27.11 2.49
CA GLU A 164 -17.96 28.55 2.37
C GLU A 164 -17.38 29.19 3.65
N VAL A 165 -16.20 29.80 3.49
CA VAL A 165 -15.35 30.28 4.57
C VAL A 165 -15.77 31.68 5.03
N LYS A 166 -16.16 31.82 6.29
CA LYS A 166 -16.45 33.10 6.94
C LYS A 166 -15.18 33.61 7.63
N ARG A 167 -14.70 34.77 7.19
CA ARG A 167 -13.54 35.43 7.81
C ARG A 167 -13.98 36.33 8.95
N ASP A 168 -13.17 36.40 10.00
CA ASP A 168 -13.34 37.44 11.01
C ASP A 168 -13.06 38.83 10.42
N GLY A 169 -13.44 39.88 11.15
CA GLY A 169 -13.27 41.28 10.72
C GLY A 169 -11.80 41.71 10.52
N ASN A 170 -10.85 40.87 10.92
CA ASN A 170 -9.41 41.11 10.82
C ASN A 170 -8.75 40.23 9.73
N GLY A 171 -9.51 39.32 9.11
CA GLY A 171 -9.07 38.36 8.11
C GLY A 171 -8.14 37.25 8.60
N MET A 172 -7.93 37.09 9.92
CA MET A 172 -6.91 36.18 10.49
C MET A 172 -7.48 34.80 10.86
N SER A 173 -8.66 34.77 11.49
CA SER A 173 -9.35 33.54 11.81
C SER A 173 -10.55 33.35 10.90
N MET A 174 -10.77 32.10 10.52
CA MET A 174 -11.80 31.68 9.59
C MET A 174 -12.66 30.59 10.22
N THR A 175 -13.97 30.64 10.02
CA THR A 175 -14.86 29.52 10.29
C THR A 175 -15.42 28.97 8.99
N PHE A 176 -15.54 27.65 8.93
CA PHE A 176 -16.06 26.95 7.75
C PHE A 176 -16.78 25.69 8.19
N GLU A 177 -17.53 25.09 7.29
CA GLU A 177 -18.31 23.90 7.55
C GLU A 177 -17.79 22.73 6.70
N ALA A 178 -18.09 21.51 7.11
CA ALA A 178 -17.92 20.35 6.26
C ALA A 178 -19.00 19.31 6.55
N LYS A 179 -19.42 18.60 5.50
CA LYS A 179 -20.38 17.52 5.59
C LYS A 179 -19.68 16.17 5.84
N ALA A 180 -20.04 15.52 6.93
CA ALA A 180 -19.54 14.20 7.32
C ALA A 180 -20.27 13.07 6.56
N PRO A 181 -19.75 11.82 6.58
CA PRO A 181 -20.36 10.64 5.96
C PRO A 181 -21.83 10.41 6.34
N SER A 182 -22.21 10.66 7.60
CA SER A 182 -23.60 10.58 8.06
C SER A 182 -24.53 11.65 7.44
N GLY A 183 -23.95 12.64 6.77
CA GLY A 183 -24.62 13.84 6.28
C GLY A 183 -24.71 14.98 7.32
N ALA A 184 -24.24 14.75 8.55
CA ALA A 184 -24.14 15.79 9.56
C ALA A 184 -23.13 16.88 9.15
N VAL A 185 -23.40 18.11 9.54
CA VAL A 185 -22.54 19.27 9.25
C VAL A 185 -21.77 19.65 10.50
N TYR A 186 -20.46 19.80 10.36
CA TYR A 186 -19.54 20.17 11.42
C TYR A 186 -18.92 21.53 11.11
N ALA A 187 -18.92 22.42 12.10
CA ALA A 187 -18.20 23.68 12.03
C ALA A 187 -16.74 23.49 12.48
N PHE A 188 -15.82 24.11 11.77
CA PHE A 188 -14.39 24.10 12.05
C PHE A 188 -13.86 25.53 12.11
N GLU A 189 -12.74 25.70 12.82
CA GLU A 189 -11.99 26.94 12.92
C GLU A 189 -10.62 26.77 12.26
N ALA A 190 -10.21 27.72 11.42
CA ALA A 190 -8.86 27.81 10.87
C ALA A 190 -8.21 29.11 11.35
N THR A 191 -7.08 28.99 12.03
CA THR A 191 -6.24 30.13 12.42
C THR A 191 -5.05 30.21 11.48
N HIS A 192 -4.85 31.35 10.81
CA HIS A 192 -3.68 31.56 9.98
C HIS A 192 -2.41 31.62 10.85
N VAL A 193 -1.41 30.82 10.47
CA VAL A 193 -0.11 30.74 11.14
C VAL A 193 0.98 30.75 10.08
N HIS A 194 2.02 31.55 10.30
CA HIS A 194 3.20 31.56 9.46
C HIS A 194 4.25 30.61 10.04
N VAL A 195 4.51 29.49 9.36
CA VAL A 195 5.44 28.45 9.82
C VAL A 195 6.48 28.21 8.73
N ALA A 196 7.76 28.31 9.10
CA ALA A 196 8.89 28.04 8.19
C ALA A 196 8.86 28.81 6.86
N GLY A 197 8.28 30.01 6.84
CA GLY A 197 8.17 30.83 5.63
C GLY A 197 6.91 30.56 4.78
N GLU A 198 6.03 29.65 5.22
CA GLU A 198 4.81 29.27 4.51
C GLU A 198 3.54 29.66 5.28
N ASP A 199 2.51 30.01 4.53
CA ASP A 199 1.18 30.26 5.06
C ASP A 199 0.47 28.92 5.33
N THR A 200 0.17 28.69 6.62
CA THR A 200 -0.48 27.49 7.10
C THR A 200 -1.72 27.83 7.93
N TYR A 201 -2.62 26.87 8.07
CA TYR A 201 -3.84 27.01 8.86
C TYR A 201 -3.87 25.94 9.95
N ALA A 202 -3.87 26.37 11.20
CA ALA A 202 -4.12 25.50 12.35
C ALA A 202 -5.62 25.21 12.44
N ILE A 203 -6.00 23.94 12.42
CA ILE A 203 -7.40 23.51 12.36
C ILE A 203 -7.91 23.07 13.74
N ALA A 204 -9.06 23.59 14.13
CA ALA A 204 -9.76 23.24 15.35
C ALA A 204 -11.24 22.94 15.10
N HIS A 205 -11.86 22.24 16.05
CA HIS A 205 -13.29 22.01 16.14
C HIS A 205 -13.75 22.27 17.57
N ARG A 206 -14.69 23.21 17.75
CA ARG A 206 -15.20 23.60 19.09
C ARG A 206 -14.07 24.11 20.01
N GLY A 207 -13.09 24.80 19.43
CA GLY A 207 -11.95 25.35 20.14
C GLY A 207 -10.84 24.35 20.50
N GLU A 208 -11.00 23.06 20.17
CA GLU A 208 -9.99 22.04 20.38
C GLU A 208 -9.27 21.70 19.06
N PRO A 209 -7.92 21.60 19.03
CA PRO A 209 -7.19 21.23 17.82
C PRO A 209 -7.62 19.86 17.28
N ILE A 210 -7.78 19.76 15.96
CA ILE A 210 -7.88 18.45 15.32
C ILE A 210 -6.50 17.81 15.35
N GLU A 211 -6.36 16.67 16.01
CA GLU A 211 -5.10 15.92 16.07
C GLU A 211 -5.06 14.79 15.04
N VAL A 212 -3.91 14.64 14.39
CA VAL A 212 -3.61 13.57 13.41
C VAL A 212 -2.33 12.84 13.79
N LEU A 213 -2.13 11.64 13.25
CA LEU A 213 -0.92 10.86 13.47
C LEU A 213 0.21 11.34 12.56
N ALA A 214 1.43 11.32 13.09
CA ALA A 214 2.68 11.51 12.36
C ALA A 214 3.70 10.44 12.79
N PRO A 215 4.73 10.14 11.96
CA PRO A 215 5.82 9.28 12.39
C PRO A 215 6.48 9.78 13.68
N PRO A 216 7.06 8.90 14.51
CA PRO A 216 7.67 9.23 15.79
C PRO A 216 9.07 9.87 15.65
N ARG A 217 9.22 10.80 14.70
CA ARG A 217 10.45 11.57 14.45
C ARG A 217 10.14 13.06 14.34
N ASP A 218 11.09 13.89 14.72
CA ASP A 218 10.90 15.35 14.74
C ASP A 218 10.79 15.94 13.33
N GLY A 219 9.93 16.94 13.19
CA GLY A 219 9.65 17.59 11.90
C GLY A 219 8.91 16.73 10.87
N ALA A 220 8.50 15.50 11.22
CA ALA A 220 7.75 14.66 10.28
C ALA A 220 6.38 15.25 9.95
N LYS A 221 6.03 15.20 8.66
CA LYS A 221 4.68 15.52 8.19
C LYS A 221 3.68 14.47 8.72
N PRO A 222 2.38 14.83 8.85
CA PRO A 222 1.35 13.87 9.22
C PRO A 222 1.20 12.72 8.22
N LEU A 223 0.83 11.55 8.73
CA LEU A 223 0.59 10.33 7.98
C LEU A 223 -0.65 10.45 7.08
N THR A 224 -0.53 9.92 5.86
CA THR A 224 -1.65 9.71 4.93
C THR A 224 -1.81 8.23 4.56
N ALA A 225 -2.75 7.93 3.67
CA ALA A 225 -2.98 6.57 3.18
C ALA A 225 -1.80 6.09 2.34
N ASP A 226 -1.52 4.79 2.42
CA ASP A 226 -0.57 4.05 1.62
C ASP A 226 -1.24 3.40 0.39
N TYR A 227 -0.41 2.83 -0.48
CA TYR A 227 -0.83 2.01 -1.60
C TYR A 227 -0.94 0.56 -1.13
N ASP A 228 -2.13 0.20 -0.69
CA ASP A 228 -2.50 -1.18 -0.42
C ASP A 228 -2.39 -1.99 -1.74
N LEU A 229 -1.41 -2.88 -1.85
CA LEU A 229 -1.35 -3.78 -3.00
C LEU A 229 -2.57 -4.69 -3.04
N PHE A 230 -3.14 -4.87 -4.23
CA PHE A 230 -4.18 -5.85 -4.48
C PHE A 230 -3.58 -7.24 -4.66
N LEU A 231 -2.61 -7.37 -5.58
CA LEU A 231 -1.91 -8.61 -5.90
C LEU A 231 -0.59 -8.33 -6.62
N ILE A 232 0.30 -9.31 -6.60
CA ILE A 232 1.44 -9.44 -7.52
C ILE A 232 1.30 -10.79 -8.22
N GLY A 233 1.02 -10.78 -9.53
CA GLY A 233 0.77 -11.97 -10.34
C GLY A 233 1.94 -12.26 -11.28
N PRO A 234 2.87 -13.18 -10.95
CA PRO A 234 4.03 -13.46 -11.79
C PRO A 234 3.65 -14.21 -13.06
N ARG A 235 4.55 -14.22 -14.05
CA ARG A 235 4.47 -15.16 -15.17
C ARG A 235 4.48 -16.60 -14.66
N PHE A 236 3.65 -17.45 -15.27
CA PHE A 236 3.49 -18.84 -14.86
C PHE A 236 4.80 -19.62 -14.95
N ASP A 237 5.62 -19.36 -15.97
CA ASP A 237 6.91 -20.04 -16.18
C ASP A 237 7.97 -19.65 -15.13
N ASP A 238 7.74 -18.56 -14.39
CA ASP A 238 8.61 -18.09 -13.31
C ASP A 238 8.08 -18.46 -11.91
N LEU A 239 6.98 -19.22 -11.83
CA LEU A 239 6.47 -19.69 -10.55
C LEU A 239 7.47 -20.63 -9.86
N GLY A 240 7.73 -20.38 -8.59
CA GLY A 240 8.61 -21.24 -7.81
C GLY A 240 8.42 -21.11 -6.29
N PRO A 241 9.35 -21.67 -5.50
CA PRO A 241 9.29 -21.61 -4.05
C PRO A 241 9.18 -20.19 -3.47
N GLN A 242 9.67 -19.19 -4.20
CA GLN A 242 9.58 -17.77 -3.87
C GLN A 242 8.14 -17.23 -3.82
N ASP A 243 7.19 -17.94 -4.43
CA ASP A 243 5.76 -17.59 -4.46
C ASP A 243 4.96 -18.24 -3.32
N ASN A 244 5.56 -19.16 -2.56
CA ASN A 244 4.89 -19.83 -1.45
C ASN A 244 4.66 -18.87 -0.28
N LEU A 245 3.39 -18.75 0.13
CA LEU A 245 3.03 -18.01 1.34
C LEU A 245 3.43 -18.80 2.60
N PRO A 246 3.99 -18.13 3.63
CA PRO A 246 4.23 -18.73 4.94
C PRO A 246 2.95 -19.28 5.59
N VAL A 247 1.81 -18.61 5.34
CA VAL A 247 0.46 -19.04 5.75
C VAL A 247 -0.39 -19.28 4.48
N PRO A 248 -0.40 -20.52 3.92
CA PRO A 248 -1.00 -20.78 2.60
C PRO A 248 -2.52 -20.63 2.52
N ASP A 249 -3.24 -21.02 3.58
CA ASP A 249 -4.70 -20.91 3.61
C ASP A 249 -5.18 -19.46 3.83
N VAL A 250 -4.24 -18.53 4.05
CA VAL A 250 -4.44 -17.07 4.25
C VAL A 250 -5.22 -16.70 5.51
N SER A 251 -6.31 -17.39 5.81
CA SER A 251 -7.17 -17.20 6.98
C SER A 251 -7.35 -18.50 7.75
N HIS A 252 -7.39 -18.36 9.07
CA HIS A 252 -7.62 -19.47 9.99
C HIS A 252 -8.98 -20.14 9.75
N ASP A 253 -10.01 -19.38 9.37
CA ASP A 253 -11.33 -19.96 9.08
C ASP A 253 -11.32 -20.84 7.82
N VAL A 254 -10.56 -20.43 6.80
CA VAL A 254 -10.35 -21.22 5.58
C VAL A 254 -9.58 -22.50 5.90
N PHE A 255 -8.52 -22.37 6.70
CA PHE A 255 -7.74 -23.51 7.19
C PHE A 255 -8.61 -24.52 7.96
N LYS A 256 -9.43 -24.05 8.90
CA LYS A 256 -10.35 -24.91 9.65
C LYS A 256 -11.35 -25.59 8.75
N ALA A 257 -12.03 -24.85 7.88
CA ALA A 257 -13.01 -25.40 6.96
C ALA A 257 -12.41 -26.50 6.05
N ARG A 258 -11.15 -26.34 5.62
CA ARG A 258 -10.41 -27.37 4.87
C ARG A 258 -10.21 -28.64 5.70
N LEU A 259 -9.78 -28.50 6.95
CA LEU A 259 -9.49 -29.63 7.84
C LEU A 259 -10.76 -30.32 8.35
N ASP A 260 -11.85 -29.59 8.55
CA ASP A 260 -13.17 -30.15 8.91
C ASP A 260 -13.70 -31.10 7.83
N GLY A 261 -13.26 -30.93 6.57
CA GLY A 261 -13.55 -31.84 5.47
C GLY A 261 -12.79 -33.17 5.51
N TYR A 262 -11.84 -33.36 6.44
CA TYR A 262 -11.01 -34.56 6.48
C TYR A 262 -11.77 -35.73 7.12
N LYS A 263 -11.91 -36.84 6.38
CA LYS A 263 -12.62 -38.04 6.86
C LYS A 263 -12.06 -38.66 8.14
N ASN A 264 -10.74 -38.52 8.35
CA ASN A 264 -10.04 -39.09 9.50
C ASN A 264 -9.80 -38.05 10.62
N GLY A 265 -10.52 -36.92 10.58
CA GLY A 265 -10.33 -35.81 11.50
C GLY A 265 -9.05 -35.01 11.26
N VAL A 266 -8.78 -34.06 12.17
CA VAL A 266 -7.62 -33.17 12.12
C VAL A 266 -6.34 -33.95 12.48
N PRO A 267 -5.33 -34.00 11.59
CA PRO A 267 -4.04 -34.64 11.90
C PRO A 267 -3.37 -34.02 13.13
N ASP A 268 -2.72 -34.84 13.97
CA ASP A 268 -2.10 -34.36 15.22
C ASP A 268 -1.11 -33.19 14.99
N ALA A 269 -0.32 -33.26 13.90
CA ALA A 269 0.63 -32.20 13.53
C ALA A 269 -0.03 -30.85 13.22
N LEU A 270 -1.34 -30.82 12.95
CA LEU A 270 -2.12 -29.63 12.63
C LEU A 270 -3.10 -29.23 13.75
N ARG A 271 -3.17 -30.00 14.85
CA ARG A 271 -4.16 -29.76 15.91
C ARG A 271 -3.95 -28.41 16.61
N SER A 272 -2.71 -28.08 16.95
CA SER A 272 -2.37 -26.81 17.61
C SER A 272 -2.78 -25.58 16.77
N PRO A 273 -2.35 -25.43 15.50
CA PRO A 273 -2.80 -24.30 14.67
C PRO A 273 -4.30 -24.36 14.30
N TYR A 274 -4.97 -25.50 14.45
CA TYR A 274 -6.42 -25.63 14.23
C TYR A 274 -7.24 -25.09 15.41
N GLU A 275 -6.74 -25.29 16.64
CA GLU A 275 -7.38 -24.82 17.86
C GLU A 275 -7.02 -23.36 18.18
N GLN A 276 -5.82 -22.92 17.81
CA GLN A 276 -5.27 -21.63 18.22
C GLN A 276 -4.89 -20.75 17.01
N PRO A 277 -5.65 -19.68 16.73
CA PRO A 277 -5.35 -18.76 15.62
C PRO A 277 -3.95 -18.18 15.67
N ALA A 278 -3.40 -17.90 16.87
CA ALA A 278 -2.06 -17.34 17.01
C ALA A 278 -0.98 -18.30 16.48
N GLU A 279 -1.12 -19.60 16.71
CA GLU A 279 -0.18 -20.61 16.19
C GLU A 279 -0.30 -20.76 14.66
N PHE A 280 -1.51 -20.61 14.11
CA PHE A 280 -1.73 -20.59 12.67
C PHE A 280 -1.02 -19.39 12.00
N TYR A 281 -1.16 -18.20 12.56
CA TYR A 281 -0.55 -16.98 12.01
C TYR A 281 0.91 -16.75 12.41
N ARG A 282 1.51 -17.61 13.26
CA ARG A 282 2.88 -17.43 13.77
C ARG A 282 3.96 -17.27 12.69
N LYS A 283 3.71 -17.79 11.49
CA LYS A 283 4.65 -17.70 10.36
C LYS A 283 4.52 -16.40 9.55
N ALA A 284 3.47 -15.60 9.76
CA ALA A 284 3.34 -14.30 9.15
C ALA A 284 4.39 -13.34 9.72
N ASP A 285 4.85 -12.41 8.89
CA ASP A 285 5.77 -11.36 9.31
C ASP A 285 5.03 -10.32 10.16
N ALA A 286 5.63 -9.92 11.28
CA ALA A 286 5.03 -8.97 12.20
C ALA A 286 4.95 -7.55 11.63
N GLU A 287 5.85 -7.21 10.69
CA GLU A 287 5.98 -5.87 10.12
C GLU A 287 5.24 -5.73 8.78
N ILE A 288 5.18 -6.80 7.99
CA ILE A 288 4.64 -6.72 6.62
C ILE A 288 3.57 -7.78 6.30
N GLY A 289 3.17 -8.60 7.28
CA GLY A 289 2.09 -9.57 7.16
C GLY A 289 2.49 -10.87 6.45
N ASN A 290 1.53 -11.51 5.78
CA ASN A 290 1.75 -12.81 5.13
C ASN A 290 2.38 -12.61 3.74
N VAL A 291 3.71 -12.54 3.70
CA VAL A 291 4.47 -12.27 2.48
C VAL A 291 5.25 -13.50 2.01
N SER A 292 5.17 -13.81 0.73
CA SER A 292 6.12 -14.72 0.09
C SER A 292 7.49 -14.04 -0.09
N SER A 293 8.54 -14.80 -0.43
CA SER A 293 9.86 -14.22 -0.72
C SER A 293 9.79 -13.23 -1.90
N ARG A 294 9.06 -13.54 -2.97
CA ARG A 294 8.86 -12.62 -4.09
C ARG A 294 8.21 -11.32 -3.64
N MET A 295 7.15 -11.39 -2.83
CA MET A 295 6.49 -10.18 -2.33
C MET A 295 7.43 -9.33 -1.48
N ARG A 296 8.25 -9.98 -0.63
CA ARG A 296 9.25 -9.31 0.20
C ARG A 296 10.29 -8.57 -0.63
N ASP A 297 10.68 -9.10 -1.79
CA ASP A 297 11.64 -8.47 -2.69
C ASP A 297 10.98 -7.39 -3.58
N MET A 298 9.73 -7.60 -3.98
CA MET A 298 9.00 -6.67 -4.86
C MET A 298 8.55 -5.39 -4.14
N ILE A 299 8.17 -5.43 -2.86
CA ILE A 299 7.76 -4.24 -2.11
C ILE A 299 8.85 -3.14 -2.13
N PRO A 300 10.12 -3.41 -1.75
CA PRO A 300 11.17 -2.39 -1.82
C PRO A 300 11.51 -2.00 -3.26
N ALA A 301 11.44 -2.93 -4.23
CA ALA A 301 11.66 -2.60 -5.65
C ALA A 301 10.60 -1.62 -6.18
N ILE A 302 9.33 -1.83 -5.83
CA ILE A 302 8.23 -0.92 -6.15
C ILE A 302 8.50 0.44 -5.51
N ASN A 303 8.73 0.52 -4.20
CA ASN A 303 9.01 1.81 -3.54
C ASN A 303 10.21 2.54 -4.16
N ALA A 304 11.32 1.84 -4.42
CA ALA A 304 12.49 2.43 -5.04
C ALA A 304 12.18 3.02 -6.44
N ALA A 305 11.32 2.36 -7.22
CA ALA A 305 10.90 2.87 -8.52
C ALA A 305 9.93 4.06 -8.41
N LEU A 306 8.98 4.01 -7.47
CA LEU A 306 7.93 5.02 -7.36
C LEU A 306 8.42 6.32 -6.71
N VAL A 307 9.19 6.20 -5.62
CA VAL A 307 9.54 7.33 -4.76
C VAL A 307 11.04 7.52 -4.55
N GLY A 308 11.87 6.56 -5.00
CA GLY A 308 13.32 6.61 -4.78
C GLY A 308 13.67 6.67 -3.29
N ASP A 309 14.37 7.73 -2.87
CA ASP A 309 14.71 8.01 -1.48
C ASP A 309 13.60 8.74 -0.70
N GLY A 310 12.43 8.94 -1.32
CA GLY A 310 11.25 9.54 -0.70
C GLY A 310 10.54 8.62 0.30
N GLU A 311 9.41 9.09 0.84
CA GLU A 311 8.60 8.31 1.77
C GLU A 311 7.98 7.09 1.08
N ALA A 312 8.22 5.89 1.62
CA ALA A 312 7.67 4.65 1.09
C ALA A 312 6.13 4.69 1.05
N VAL A 313 5.56 4.17 -0.03
CA VAL A 313 4.11 4.17 -0.28
C VAL A 313 3.48 2.79 -0.21
N VAL A 314 4.26 1.70 -0.32
CA VAL A 314 3.79 0.32 -0.13
C VAL A 314 4.48 -0.27 1.10
N HIS A 315 3.71 -0.77 2.08
CA HIS A 315 4.29 -1.20 3.36
C HIS A 315 4.12 -2.68 3.68
N HIS A 316 3.18 -3.38 3.05
CA HIS A 316 2.82 -4.73 3.50
C HIS A 316 2.36 -5.64 2.36
N SER A 317 2.11 -6.90 2.73
CA SER A 317 1.54 -7.93 1.86
C SER A 317 0.32 -7.43 1.07
N PRO A 318 0.15 -7.92 -0.17
CA PRO A 318 -1.03 -7.64 -0.95
C PRO A 318 -2.29 -8.26 -0.35
N ASP A 319 -3.45 -7.72 -0.69
CA ASP A 319 -4.75 -8.25 -0.27
C ASP A 319 -4.96 -9.69 -0.72
N SER A 320 -4.34 -10.13 -1.82
CA SER A 320 -4.31 -11.54 -2.24
C SER A 320 -3.78 -12.52 -1.17
N ALA A 321 -3.02 -12.01 -0.18
CA ALA A 321 -2.45 -12.79 0.92
C ALA A 321 -2.98 -12.37 2.31
N SER A 322 -3.96 -11.46 2.37
CA SER A 322 -4.48 -10.89 3.62
C SER A 322 -5.55 -11.76 4.28
N ALA A 323 -5.37 -12.03 5.58
CA ALA A 323 -6.34 -12.78 6.39
C ALA A 323 -7.65 -12.02 6.68
N VAL A 324 -7.67 -10.71 6.40
CA VAL A 324 -8.78 -9.79 6.72
C VAL A 324 -9.24 -9.03 5.48
N ALA A 325 -9.09 -9.65 4.30
CA ALA A 325 -9.54 -9.08 3.04
C ALA A 325 -11.04 -8.75 3.08
N ASP A 326 -11.38 -7.57 2.57
CA ASP A 326 -12.76 -7.10 2.40
C ASP A 326 -13.00 -6.87 0.91
N PRO A 327 -13.67 -7.81 0.21
CA PRO A 327 -13.88 -7.71 -1.24
C PRO A 327 -14.66 -6.46 -1.65
N GLY A 328 -15.53 -5.93 -0.78
CA GLY A 328 -16.26 -4.69 -1.05
C GLY A 328 -15.36 -3.46 -1.09
N ALA A 329 -14.19 -3.52 -0.45
CA ALA A 329 -13.20 -2.45 -0.41
C ALA A 329 -12.09 -2.62 -1.46
N ASN A 330 -12.25 -3.54 -2.40
CA ASN A 330 -11.25 -3.84 -3.42
C ASN A 330 -11.45 -3.07 -4.73
N TYR A 331 -12.58 -2.37 -4.91
CA TYR A 331 -12.90 -1.69 -6.17
C TYR A 331 -13.22 -0.20 -5.98
N PRO A 332 -12.87 0.66 -6.95
CA PRO A 332 -12.10 0.37 -8.17
C PRO A 332 -10.61 0.10 -7.90
N ALA A 333 -10.04 -0.96 -8.47
CA ALA A 333 -8.62 -1.28 -8.36
C ALA A 333 -7.84 -0.77 -9.56
N THR A 334 -6.64 -0.24 -9.33
CA THR A 334 -5.72 0.15 -10.41
C THR A 334 -4.77 -1.00 -10.70
N PHE A 335 -4.60 -1.35 -11.97
CA PHE A 335 -3.66 -2.37 -12.40
C PHE A 335 -2.60 -1.80 -13.33
N ALA A 336 -1.36 -2.16 -13.06
CA ALA A 336 -0.23 -2.06 -13.96
C ALA A 336 0.06 -3.45 -14.52
N LEU A 337 -0.09 -3.61 -15.84
CA LEU A 337 0.14 -4.86 -16.55
C LEU A 337 1.48 -4.78 -17.31
N PRO A 338 2.21 -5.91 -17.42
CA PRO A 338 3.49 -5.96 -18.14
C PRO A 338 3.33 -5.68 -19.64
N GLN A 339 2.15 -6.00 -20.17
CA GLN A 339 1.69 -5.78 -21.54
C GLN A 339 0.16 -5.70 -21.52
N LYS A 340 -0.45 -5.25 -22.62
CA LYS A 340 -1.90 -5.36 -22.81
C LYS A 340 -2.37 -6.82 -22.68
N ILE A 341 -3.40 -7.07 -21.88
CA ILE A 341 -3.98 -8.39 -21.65
C ILE A 341 -5.49 -8.35 -21.94
N GLY A 342 -5.92 -9.08 -22.96
CA GLY A 342 -7.32 -9.03 -23.41
C GLY A 342 -7.71 -7.61 -23.83
N ARG A 343 -8.81 -7.07 -23.26
CA ARG A 343 -9.23 -5.68 -23.47
C ARG A 343 -8.52 -4.67 -22.58
N PHE A 344 -7.77 -5.12 -21.57
CA PHE A 344 -7.18 -4.28 -20.55
C PHE A 344 -5.81 -3.76 -21.01
N ASP A 345 -5.69 -2.44 -21.11
CA ASP A 345 -4.43 -1.77 -21.42
C ASP A 345 -3.43 -1.90 -20.25
N GLU A 346 -2.17 -1.53 -20.51
CA GLU A 346 -1.04 -1.67 -19.58
C GLU A 346 -1.22 -0.91 -18.25
N ILE A 347 -2.05 0.13 -18.24
CA ILE A 347 -2.54 0.77 -17.03
C ILE A 347 -4.06 0.83 -17.17
N CYS A 348 -4.79 0.20 -16.24
CA CYS A 348 -6.24 0.11 -16.31
C CYS A 348 -6.89 0.18 -14.92
N ILE A 349 -8.18 0.47 -14.91
CA ILE A 349 -9.04 0.41 -13.72
C ILE A 349 -9.96 -0.79 -13.85
N ILE A 350 -10.08 -1.54 -12.75
CA ILE A 350 -11.01 -2.66 -12.58
C ILE A 350 -12.10 -2.22 -11.61
N HIS A 351 -13.30 -1.99 -12.12
CA HIS A 351 -14.38 -1.33 -11.38
C HIS A 351 -15.19 -2.29 -10.50
N ASP A 352 -15.17 -3.57 -10.83
CA ASP A 352 -15.95 -4.57 -10.10
C ASP A 352 -15.38 -5.99 -10.26
N LYS A 353 -15.99 -6.92 -9.52
CA LYS A 353 -15.66 -8.35 -9.55
C LYS A 353 -15.81 -9.03 -10.91
N ARG A 354 -16.66 -8.51 -11.80
CA ARG A 354 -16.84 -9.09 -13.15
C ARG A 354 -15.67 -8.72 -14.03
N GLU A 355 -15.25 -7.45 -14.00
CA GLU A 355 -14.05 -7.00 -14.70
C GLU A 355 -12.80 -7.69 -14.14
N LEU A 356 -12.72 -7.88 -12.83
CA LEU A 356 -11.62 -8.63 -12.22
C LEU A 356 -11.59 -10.08 -12.70
N ALA A 357 -12.74 -10.77 -12.72
CA ALA A 357 -12.82 -12.13 -13.22
C ALA A 357 -12.39 -12.23 -14.71
N GLU A 358 -12.76 -11.25 -15.52
CA GLU A 358 -12.37 -11.14 -16.93
C GLU A 358 -10.85 -10.92 -17.08
N LEU A 359 -10.25 -10.00 -16.32
CA LEU A 359 -8.81 -9.76 -16.31
C LEU A 359 -8.06 -11.03 -15.89
N ILE A 360 -8.52 -11.71 -14.83
CA ILE A 360 -7.89 -12.94 -14.34
C ILE A 360 -7.97 -14.06 -15.39
N GLY A 361 -9.11 -14.20 -16.07
CA GLY A 361 -9.27 -15.17 -17.14
C GLY A 361 -8.28 -14.91 -18.28
N SER A 362 -8.22 -13.64 -18.73
CA SER A 362 -7.32 -13.18 -19.79
C SER A 362 -5.84 -13.34 -19.40
N ALA A 363 -5.47 -13.01 -18.16
CA ALA A 363 -4.11 -13.15 -17.64
C ALA A 363 -3.68 -14.63 -17.58
N LYS A 364 -4.56 -15.52 -17.12
CA LYS A 364 -4.30 -16.96 -17.11
C LYS A 364 -4.15 -17.52 -18.53
N GLN A 365 -4.92 -17.04 -19.50
CA GLN A 365 -4.75 -17.40 -20.91
C GLN A 365 -3.41 -16.91 -21.45
N ALA A 366 -3.01 -15.69 -21.10
CA ALA A 366 -1.74 -15.05 -21.46
C ALA A 366 -0.51 -15.62 -20.73
N GLY A 367 -0.67 -16.63 -19.87
CA GLY A 367 0.44 -17.32 -19.21
C GLY A 367 0.88 -16.70 -17.89
N TYR A 368 0.01 -15.98 -17.19
CA TYR A 368 0.26 -15.47 -15.84
C TYR A 368 -0.41 -16.32 -14.77
N HIS A 369 0.25 -16.42 -13.62
CA HIS A 369 -0.37 -16.87 -12.39
C HIS A 369 -0.94 -15.69 -11.63
N VAL A 370 -2.23 -15.77 -11.30
CA VAL A 370 -2.88 -14.76 -10.45
C VAL A 370 -3.12 -15.40 -9.08
N PRO A 371 -2.45 -14.93 -8.01
CA PRO A 371 -2.77 -15.38 -6.67
C PRO A 371 -4.17 -14.88 -6.29
N LEU A 372 -5.00 -15.79 -5.77
CA LEU A 372 -6.38 -15.50 -5.40
C LEU A 372 -6.53 -15.64 -3.89
N ASN A 373 -7.05 -14.61 -3.23
CA ASN A 373 -7.43 -14.75 -1.84
C ASN A 373 -8.69 -15.63 -1.74
N PRO A 374 -8.71 -16.67 -0.89
CA PRO A 374 -9.91 -17.49 -0.68
C PRO A 374 -11.11 -16.72 -0.11
N LEU A 375 -10.91 -15.52 0.45
CA LEU A 375 -11.95 -14.64 0.97
C LEU A 375 -12.58 -13.72 -0.10
N TRP A 376 -12.04 -13.69 -1.33
CA TRP A 376 -12.64 -12.95 -2.44
C TRP A 376 -13.92 -13.61 -2.95
N GLU A 377 -14.66 -12.88 -3.78
CA GLU A 377 -15.93 -13.35 -4.32
C GLU A 377 -15.76 -14.65 -5.11
N LYS A 378 -16.80 -15.50 -5.09
CA LYS A 378 -16.79 -16.79 -5.80
C LYS A 378 -16.58 -16.62 -7.29
N GLU A 379 -17.12 -15.56 -7.87
CA GLU A 379 -16.96 -15.21 -9.29
C GLU A 379 -15.50 -15.01 -9.67
N VAL A 380 -14.69 -14.49 -8.74
CA VAL A 380 -13.25 -14.25 -8.92
C VAL A 380 -12.45 -15.51 -8.62
N THR A 381 -12.72 -16.17 -7.48
CA THR A 381 -11.98 -17.36 -7.02
C THR A 381 -12.27 -18.61 -7.86
N SER A 382 -13.39 -18.65 -8.58
CA SER A 382 -13.76 -19.76 -9.47
C SER A 382 -13.18 -19.67 -10.88
N VAL A 383 -12.53 -18.56 -11.26
CA VAL A 383 -11.95 -18.42 -12.61
C VAL A 383 -10.90 -19.51 -12.86
N ARG A 384 -11.06 -20.23 -13.97
CA ARG A 384 -10.12 -21.27 -14.43
C ARG A 384 -9.59 -20.92 -15.82
N ARG A 385 -8.39 -21.42 -16.14
CA ARG A 385 -7.86 -21.34 -17.50
C ARG A 385 -8.69 -22.25 -18.41
N GLU A 386 -8.96 -21.81 -19.63
CA GLU A 386 -9.76 -22.56 -20.60
C GLU A 386 -9.19 -23.97 -20.87
N SER A 387 -7.87 -24.09 -21.01
CA SER A 387 -7.21 -25.39 -21.20
C SER A 387 -7.47 -26.38 -20.05
N PHE A 388 -7.63 -25.89 -18.83
CA PHE A 388 -8.02 -26.73 -17.68
C PHE A 388 -9.47 -27.23 -17.82
N LEU A 389 -10.38 -26.37 -18.29
CA LEU A 389 -11.78 -26.76 -18.52
C LEU A 389 -11.88 -27.81 -19.61
N VAL A 390 -11.19 -27.60 -20.74
CA VAL A 390 -11.12 -28.56 -21.85
C VAL A 390 -10.53 -29.90 -21.39
N ALA A 391 -9.40 -29.88 -20.67
CA ALA A 391 -8.78 -31.11 -20.16
C ALA A 391 -9.70 -31.86 -19.18
N ARG A 392 -10.39 -31.13 -18.29
CA ARG A 392 -11.35 -31.72 -17.35
C ARG A 392 -12.52 -32.37 -18.08
N GLU A 393 -13.06 -31.73 -19.11
CA GLU A 393 -14.13 -32.28 -19.93
C GLU A 393 -13.69 -33.53 -20.68
N GLN A 394 -12.50 -33.51 -21.28
CA GLN A 394 -11.92 -34.69 -21.95
C GLN A 394 -11.71 -35.86 -20.98
N LEU A 395 -11.18 -35.61 -19.79
CA LEU A 395 -11.01 -36.65 -18.76
C LEU A 395 -12.36 -37.18 -18.28
N SER A 396 -13.37 -36.31 -18.14
CA SER A 396 -14.72 -36.70 -17.71
C SER A 396 -15.46 -37.48 -18.79
N ALA A 397 -15.22 -37.18 -20.07
CA ALA A 397 -15.77 -37.92 -21.21
C ALA A 397 -15.13 -39.32 -21.38
N ASN A 398 -13.87 -39.48 -20.96
CA ASN A 398 -13.14 -40.75 -21.04
C ASN A 398 -13.35 -41.67 -19.81
N LEU A 399 -14.16 -41.27 -18.84
CA LEU A 399 -14.49 -42.03 -17.63
C LEU A 399 -15.84 -42.78 -17.72
N TRP A 400 -16.44 -42.86 -18.91
CA TRP A 400 -17.69 -43.59 -19.18
C TRP A 400 -17.52 -44.62 -20.29
#